data_AF-A0A356QNX8-F1
#
_entry.id   AF-A0A356QNX8-F1
#
_cell.length_a   1.000
_cell.length_b   1.000
_cell.length_c   1.000
_cell.angle_alpha   90.00
_cell.angle_beta   90.00
_cell.angle_gamma   90.00
#
_symmetry.space_group_name_H-M   'P 1'
#
loop_
_entity.id
_entity.type
_entity.pdbx_description
1 polymer ?
#
loop_
_entity_poly.entity_id
_entity_poly.type
_entity_poly.pdbx_seq_one_letter_code
_entity_poly.pdbx_strand_id
1 'polypeptide(L)'
;MQQVSGVVRRHGRLFVGCSDPHSQSMKRALMSPSTVISSSQRSTQSGTTRQSNQAIDDPIRLYLLQMGGIPLLDRDGEVESARRIELWRRRYRHELLGNDLVLRAAVKLLERVEAVTVRLDRTLDVSVTNTDEKRRLLKRLSPNLETLRRIISENQKLFRQATSTTHPLSVRRKVWRQLVRQRGKAVRLVEEMRLRIQRLDPMLKQLRDLASQAGEMRPQERRRLFVGLGESRRTLRRRLRRLKTYEEQYDAAKRQLAAGNLRLVISIAKRYRNRGLAFLDLIQEGNAGLMRAVDKFEHARGFKFSTYATWWIRQAITRAIADQSRTIRMPVHMVDAMGKLRNLSREFLQENGREPSVEELAECSGMPLDDVCCIERMAHRLVSLDQPLGESEENAAGDFVPDSHEDDPLRGMNQHALKASLGKVLDALSYREREILRLRFGLADGCCYTLEEVGTIFGVTRERVRQIEAKAVEKLRQPGFHADLAGFVDDGLVEKVGTLGPHRGRGTIDTRSRTTRPPANAMPTLPHQVPVAVSPSTGHP
;
A
#
# COMPACT_ATOMS: atom_id res chain seq x y z
N MET A 1 -5.65 47.70 -9.04
CA MET A 1 -5.34 46.54 -9.90
C MET A 1 -5.83 45.27 -9.19
N GLN A 2 -7.14 45.14 -8.92
CA GLN A 2 -8.15 44.45 -9.75
C GLN A 2 -7.66 43.06 -10.20
N GLN A 3 -7.98 41.96 -9.49
CA GLN A 3 -9.23 41.18 -9.59
C GLN A 3 -9.71 40.97 -11.03
N VAL A 4 -9.19 39.96 -11.74
CA VAL A 4 -9.92 39.22 -12.80
C VAL A 4 -9.30 37.82 -12.94
N SER A 5 -9.99 36.77 -12.49
CA SER A 5 -9.78 35.38 -12.91
C SER A 5 -10.80 34.51 -12.17
N GLY A 6 -12.03 34.48 -12.66
CA GLY A 6 -13.08 33.69 -12.00
C GLY A 6 -14.48 33.85 -12.57
N VAL A 7 -14.63 34.06 -13.88
CA VAL A 7 -15.94 33.99 -14.56
C VAL A 7 -15.74 33.48 -15.99
N VAL A 8 -15.33 32.22 -16.19
CA VAL A 8 -15.51 31.53 -17.48
C VAL A 8 -15.66 30.02 -17.25
N ARG A 9 -16.79 29.58 -16.68
CA ARG A 9 -17.34 28.23 -16.90
C ARG A 9 -18.83 28.26 -16.56
N ARG A 10 -19.62 28.77 -17.49
CA ARG A 10 -21.03 28.40 -17.78
C ARG A 10 -21.56 29.42 -18.77
N HIS A 11 -21.77 28.94 -19.99
CA HIS A 11 -22.72 29.34 -21.04
C HIS A 11 -22.05 28.99 -22.38
N GLY A 12 -22.10 27.69 -22.70
CA GLY A 12 -21.85 27.24 -24.06
C GLY A 12 -23.05 27.56 -24.93
N ARG A 13 -22.75 28.03 -26.14
CA ARG A 13 -23.61 28.25 -27.31
C ARG A 13 -24.43 29.54 -27.31
N LEU A 14 -23.86 30.57 -27.93
CA LEU A 14 -24.35 31.05 -29.24
C LEU A 14 -23.22 31.82 -29.94
N PHE A 15 -22.69 31.18 -30.98
CA PHE A 15 -21.83 31.75 -32.01
C PHE A 15 -22.69 32.76 -32.80
N VAL A 16 -22.19 33.98 -33.01
CA VAL A 16 -22.59 34.82 -34.15
C VAL A 16 -21.30 35.17 -34.87
N GLY A 17 -21.10 34.54 -36.02
CA GLY A 17 -20.06 34.87 -36.96
C GLY A 17 -20.36 36.21 -37.64
N CYS A 18 -19.32 36.99 -37.89
CA CYS A 18 -19.35 37.98 -38.95
C CYS A 18 -19.47 37.25 -40.29
N SER A 19 -20.48 37.59 -41.08
CA SER A 19 -20.53 37.28 -42.51
C SER A 19 -21.19 38.45 -43.22
N ASP A 20 -20.53 38.86 -44.30
CA ASP A 20 -20.90 39.91 -45.24
C ASP A 20 -22.33 39.76 -45.81
N PRO A 21 -22.92 40.83 -46.36
CA PRO A 21 -24.33 40.84 -46.71
C PRO A 21 -24.56 40.33 -48.13
N HIS A 22 -25.44 39.34 -48.31
CA HIS A 22 -26.26 39.25 -49.52
C HIS A 22 -27.52 38.39 -49.31
N SER A 23 -28.64 38.95 -49.79
CA SER A 23 -29.87 38.28 -50.25
C SER A 23 -30.98 37.91 -49.25
N GLN A 24 -32.08 38.67 -49.40
CA GLN A 24 -33.46 38.23 -49.57
C GLN A 24 -34.21 37.46 -48.44
N SER A 25 -35.15 38.20 -47.84
CA SER A 25 -36.61 37.96 -47.83
C SER A 25 -37.21 36.64 -47.29
N MET A 26 -38.25 36.85 -46.48
CA MET A 26 -39.50 36.07 -46.35
C MET A 26 -39.67 35.00 -45.25
N LYS A 27 -40.82 35.15 -44.55
CA LYS A 27 -41.61 34.19 -43.74
C LYS A 27 -41.14 34.02 -42.28
N ARG A 28 -41.77 34.60 -41.25
CA ARG A 28 -43.18 34.62 -40.77
C ARG A 28 -43.63 33.29 -40.15
N ALA A 29 -44.07 33.41 -38.89
CA ALA A 29 -44.96 32.55 -38.10
C ALA A 29 -44.38 31.28 -37.44
N LEU A 30 -44.41 31.24 -36.10
CA LEU A 30 -45.45 30.53 -35.34
C LEU A 30 -45.38 30.91 -33.85
N MET A 31 -46.51 31.42 -33.35
CA MET A 31 -46.82 31.62 -31.94
C MET A 31 -47.26 30.29 -31.32
N SER A 32 -47.00 30.05 -30.03
CA SER A 32 -48.05 30.07 -28.99
C SER A 32 -47.52 29.82 -27.57
N PRO A 33 -48.23 30.28 -26.53
CA PRO A 33 -47.74 30.47 -25.17
C PRO A 33 -48.36 29.49 -24.15
N SER A 34 -47.85 29.45 -22.92
CA SER A 34 -48.60 28.94 -21.76
C SER A 34 -48.18 29.60 -20.46
N THR A 35 -49.14 30.33 -19.92
CA THR A 35 -49.27 30.96 -18.60
C THR A 35 -49.27 29.91 -17.48
N VAL A 36 -48.82 30.26 -16.26
CA VAL A 36 -49.59 30.19 -14.97
C VAL A 36 -48.72 30.69 -13.79
N ILE A 37 -49.07 31.90 -13.35
CA ILE A 37 -49.29 32.40 -11.98
C ILE A 37 -48.72 31.57 -10.79
N SER A 38 -47.87 32.21 -9.98
CA SER A 38 -48.00 32.17 -8.53
C SER A 38 -47.37 33.41 -7.89
N SER A 39 -48.23 34.29 -7.38
CA SER A 39 -47.91 35.38 -6.49
C SER A 39 -48.07 34.90 -5.05
N SER A 40 -47.07 35.13 -4.20
CA SER A 40 -47.30 35.39 -2.78
C SER A 40 -46.04 35.88 -2.06
N GLN A 41 -46.24 37.03 -1.39
CA GLN A 41 -45.57 37.49 -0.17
C GLN A 41 -44.16 38.09 -0.29
N ARG A 42 -44.13 39.40 -0.57
CA ARG A 42 -43.10 40.31 -0.05
C ARG A 42 -43.43 40.63 1.40
N SER A 43 -42.57 40.19 2.32
CA SER A 43 -42.42 40.80 3.64
C SER A 43 -41.06 41.48 3.70
N THR A 44 -41.10 42.79 3.89
CA THR A 44 -39.99 43.70 4.17
C THR A 44 -39.34 43.35 5.51
N GLN A 45 -38.05 42.98 5.48
CA GLN A 45 -37.12 43.25 6.58
C GLN A 45 -35.84 43.84 6.00
N SER A 46 -35.69 45.14 6.23
CA SER A 46 -34.47 45.91 6.10
C SER A 46 -33.42 45.46 7.11
N GLY A 47 -32.15 45.48 6.70
CA GLY A 47 -31.07 45.88 7.60
C GLY A 47 -30.12 44.76 8.05
N THR A 48 -28.97 44.76 7.39
CA THR A 48 -27.65 44.40 7.93
C THR A 48 -27.33 42.91 8.12
N THR A 49 -26.15 42.52 7.60
CA THR A 49 -25.43 41.25 7.79
C THR A 49 -25.71 40.10 6.81
N ARG A 50 -25.62 40.34 5.49
CA ARG A 50 -25.56 39.23 4.50
C ARG A 50 -24.48 39.35 3.42
N GLN A 51 -23.45 40.19 3.61
CA GLN A 51 -22.39 40.41 2.61
C GLN A 51 -21.00 39.84 2.97
N SER A 52 -20.84 39.07 4.04
CA SER A 52 -19.53 38.47 4.41
C SER A 52 -19.37 36.98 4.12
N ASN A 53 -20.36 36.33 3.48
CA ASN A 53 -20.36 34.87 3.27
C ASN A 53 -20.29 34.44 1.79
N GLN A 54 -20.02 35.36 0.87
CA GLN A 54 -19.80 35.01 -0.54
C GLN A 54 -18.29 34.97 -0.83
N ALA A 55 -17.83 33.78 -1.26
CA ALA A 55 -16.49 33.46 -1.80
C ALA A 55 -15.33 33.23 -0.80
N ILE A 56 -15.43 32.18 0.03
CA ILE A 56 -14.22 31.48 0.48
C ILE A 56 -14.25 30.03 -0.04
N ASP A 57 -14.13 29.87 -1.36
CA ASP A 57 -14.08 28.54 -2.00
C ASP A 57 -12.66 27.93 -1.97
N ASP A 58 -11.62 28.73 -1.66
CA ASP A 58 -10.25 28.24 -1.56
C ASP A 58 -10.01 27.56 -0.19
N PRO A 59 -9.83 26.23 -0.14
CA PRO A 59 -9.58 25.51 1.10
C PRO A 59 -8.30 25.99 1.82
N ILE A 60 -7.32 26.53 1.07
CA ILE A 60 -6.11 27.11 1.65
C ILE A 60 -6.45 28.35 2.48
N ARG A 61 -7.32 29.22 1.95
CA ARG A 61 -7.75 30.44 2.67
C ARG A 61 -8.55 30.11 3.92
N LEU A 62 -9.48 29.15 3.84
CA LEU A 62 -10.23 28.67 5.01
C LEU A 62 -9.28 28.17 6.11
N TYR A 63 -8.30 27.35 5.74
CA TYR A 63 -7.32 26.81 6.66
C TYR A 63 -6.45 27.90 7.30
N LEU A 64 -5.93 28.85 6.50
CA LEU A 64 -5.12 29.96 6.99
C LEU A 64 -5.91 30.88 7.95
N LEU A 65 -7.20 31.13 7.66
CA LEU A 65 -8.08 31.93 8.51
C LEU A 65 -8.32 31.25 9.86
N GLN A 66 -8.67 29.96 9.86
CA GLN A 66 -8.90 29.19 11.09
C GLN A 66 -7.65 29.16 11.99
N MET A 67 -6.48 28.99 11.39
CA MET A 67 -5.22 29.03 12.13
C MET A 67 -4.81 30.43 12.59
N GLY A 68 -5.21 31.47 11.86
CA GLY A 68 -4.99 32.86 12.24
C GLY A 68 -5.61 33.20 13.60
N GLY A 69 -6.74 32.56 13.94
CA GLY A 69 -7.43 32.72 15.22
C GLY A 69 -6.74 32.10 16.44
N ILE A 70 -5.72 31.25 16.23
CA ILE A 70 -4.99 30.60 17.33
C ILE A 70 -3.81 31.49 17.73
N PRO A 71 -3.69 31.90 19.02
CA PRO A 71 -2.57 32.72 19.49
C PRO A 71 -1.26 31.94 19.43
N LEU A 72 -0.15 32.66 19.20
CA LEU A 72 1.18 32.06 19.31
C LEU A 72 1.48 31.74 20.79
N LEU A 73 2.22 30.66 21.00
CA LEU A 73 2.72 30.30 22.32
C LEU A 73 4.07 30.97 22.56
N ASP A 74 4.22 31.58 23.74
CA ASP A 74 5.52 31.99 24.26
C ASP A 74 6.32 30.78 24.76
N ARG A 75 7.63 30.98 24.99
CA ARG A 75 8.53 29.92 25.48
C ARG A 75 8.00 29.26 26.77
N ASP A 76 7.49 30.05 27.70
CA ASP A 76 6.96 29.53 28.96
C ASP A 76 5.68 28.73 28.73
N GLY A 77 4.83 29.17 27.79
CA GLY A 77 3.64 28.43 27.35
C GLY A 77 3.97 27.10 26.67
N GLU A 78 5.06 27.03 25.89
CA GLU A 78 5.56 25.78 25.31
C GLU A 78 5.99 24.79 26.41
N VAL A 79 6.75 25.27 27.40
CA VAL A 79 7.22 24.46 28.53
C VAL A 79 6.05 23.99 29.39
N GLU A 80 5.08 24.85 29.67
CA GLU A 80 3.88 24.48 30.42
C GLU A 80 3.09 23.40 29.70
N SER A 81 2.87 23.57 28.39
CA SER A 81 2.17 22.59 27.56
C SER A 81 2.91 21.25 27.54
N ALA A 82 4.24 21.26 27.39
CA ALA A 82 5.07 20.06 27.46
C ALA A 82 4.99 19.36 28.83
N ARG A 83 5.03 20.12 29.93
CA ARG A 83 4.84 19.60 31.29
C ARG A 83 3.46 18.98 31.48
N ARG A 84 2.40 19.59 30.93
CA ARG A 84 1.03 19.04 30.95
C ARG A 84 0.96 17.71 30.19
N ILE A 85 1.58 17.63 29.00
CA ILE A 85 1.66 16.37 28.23
C ILE A 85 2.35 15.28 29.04
N GLU A 86 3.49 15.58 29.68
CA GLU A 86 4.20 14.61 30.53
C GLU A 86 3.37 14.19 31.74
N LEU A 87 2.72 15.14 32.42
CA LEU A 87 1.87 14.87 33.58
C LEU A 87 0.74 13.89 33.24
N TRP A 88 -0.01 14.16 32.17
CA TRP A 88 -1.12 13.30 31.76
C TRP A 88 -0.63 11.95 31.25
N ARG A 89 0.49 11.91 30.50
CA ARG A 89 1.12 10.66 30.08
C ARG A 89 1.52 9.79 31.26
N ARG A 90 2.14 10.37 32.30
CA ARG A 90 2.52 9.67 33.54
C ARG A 90 1.28 9.16 34.28
N ARG A 91 0.26 10.00 34.47
CA ARG A 91 -1.00 9.61 35.13
C ARG A 91 -1.73 8.49 34.39
N TYR A 92 -1.81 8.58 33.07
CA TYR A 92 -2.41 7.55 32.21
C TYR A 92 -1.66 6.22 32.32
N ARG A 93 -0.33 6.25 32.20
CA ARG A 93 0.54 5.06 32.36
C ARG A 93 0.38 4.43 33.74
N HIS A 94 0.38 5.24 34.80
CA HIS A 94 0.26 4.79 36.18
C HIS A 94 -1.11 4.11 36.43
N GLU A 95 -2.21 4.71 35.99
CA GLU A 95 -3.54 4.09 36.11
C GLU A 95 -3.69 2.82 35.25
N LEU A 96 -3.01 2.74 34.11
CA LEU A 96 -3.07 1.55 33.25
C LEU A 96 -2.35 0.37 33.91
N LEU A 97 -1.12 0.59 34.39
CA LEU A 97 -0.32 -0.42 35.09
C LEU A 97 -0.86 -0.77 36.48
N GLY A 98 -1.74 0.07 37.06
CA GLY A 98 -2.40 -0.20 38.32
C GLY A 98 -3.40 -1.37 38.30
N ASN A 99 -3.78 -1.85 37.12
CA ASN A 99 -4.59 -3.06 36.96
C ASN A 99 -3.71 -4.33 36.99
N ASP A 100 -4.18 -5.37 37.69
CA ASP A 100 -3.40 -6.58 37.94
C ASP A 100 -3.14 -7.39 36.66
N LEU A 101 -4.11 -7.47 35.75
CA LEU A 101 -3.94 -8.16 34.47
C LEU A 101 -2.90 -7.47 33.59
N VAL A 102 -2.96 -6.14 33.51
CA VAL A 102 -1.99 -5.34 32.75
C VAL A 102 -0.59 -5.45 33.36
N LEU A 103 -0.49 -5.39 34.70
CA LEU A 103 0.79 -5.54 35.39
C LEU A 103 1.43 -6.90 35.11
N ARG A 104 0.65 -8.00 35.17
CA ARG A 104 1.14 -9.34 34.80
C ARG A 104 1.58 -9.42 33.35
N ALA A 105 0.82 -8.82 32.43
CA ALA A 105 1.18 -8.77 31.02
C ALA A 105 2.49 -7.99 30.81
N ALA A 106 2.67 -6.86 31.51
CA ALA A 106 3.90 -6.07 31.48
C ALA A 106 5.10 -6.88 31.98
N VAL A 107 4.96 -7.61 33.10
CA VAL A 107 6.03 -8.48 33.61
C VAL A 107 6.37 -9.59 32.62
N LYS A 108 5.37 -10.28 32.06
CA LYS A 108 5.61 -11.29 31.00
C LYS A 108 6.34 -10.73 29.79
N LEU A 109 6.06 -9.48 29.40
CA LEU A 109 6.79 -8.82 28.31
C LEU A 109 8.25 -8.54 28.70
N LEU A 110 8.50 -8.14 29.93
CA LEU A 110 9.86 -7.91 30.43
C LEU A 110 10.65 -9.23 30.55
N GLU A 111 10.02 -10.32 30.99
CA GLU A 111 10.63 -11.66 31.01
C GLU A 111 11.02 -12.13 29.60
N ARG A 112 10.18 -11.86 28.60
CA ARG A 112 10.50 -12.15 27.20
C ARG A 112 11.71 -11.35 26.69
N VAL A 113 11.91 -10.13 27.20
CA VAL A 113 13.08 -9.31 26.87
C VAL A 113 14.33 -9.86 27.55
N GLU A 114 14.24 -10.29 28.80
CA GLU A 114 15.34 -10.96 29.51
C GLU A 114 15.76 -12.27 28.82
N ALA A 115 14.79 -13.07 28.39
CA ALA A 115 15.02 -14.30 27.63
C ALA A 115 15.49 -14.08 26.17
N VAL A 116 15.74 -12.83 25.77
CA VAL A 116 16.20 -12.43 24.42
C VAL A 116 15.23 -12.85 23.29
N THR A 117 14.00 -13.25 23.63
CA THR A 117 12.98 -13.64 22.63
C THR A 117 12.43 -12.44 21.86
N VAL A 118 12.47 -11.24 22.47
CA VAL A 118 12.00 -10.00 21.87
C VAL A 118 13.12 -8.95 21.91
N ARG A 119 13.34 -8.28 20.77
CA ARG A 119 14.31 -7.17 20.67
C ARG A 119 14.01 -6.06 21.68
N LEU A 120 14.98 -5.77 22.54
CA LEU A 120 14.90 -4.77 23.61
C LEU A 120 14.51 -3.37 23.09
N ASP A 121 15.09 -2.95 21.97
CA ASP A 121 14.83 -1.63 21.35
C ASP A 121 13.39 -1.46 20.82
N ARG A 122 12.64 -2.56 20.68
CA ARG A 122 11.24 -2.53 20.22
C ARG A 122 10.25 -2.49 21.39
N THR A 123 10.68 -2.85 22.59
CA THR A 123 9.84 -2.97 23.79
C THR A 123 10.12 -1.87 24.81
N LEU A 124 11.38 -1.50 25.01
CA LEU A 124 11.81 -0.45 25.93
C LEU A 124 12.13 0.84 25.19
N ASP A 125 11.96 1.96 25.90
CA ASP A 125 12.29 3.29 25.41
C ASP A 125 13.78 3.59 25.64
N VAL A 126 14.61 3.00 24.77
CA VAL A 126 16.07 3.18 24.74
C VAL A 126 16.49 3.53 23.32
N SER A 127 17.46 4.42 23.18
CA SER A 127 18.06 4.75 21.89
C SER A 127 18.89 3.57 21.37
N VAL A 128 18.80 3.28 20.06
CA VAL A 128 19.52 2.16 19.44
C VAL A 128 21.04 2.35 19.57
N THR A 129 21.49 3.61 19.58
CA THR A 129 22.89 4.03 19.59
C THR A 129 23.58 3.90 20.95
N ASN A 130 22.84 3.84 22.06
CA ASN A 130 23.43 3.82 23.38
C ASN A 130 23.50 2.40 23.98
N THR A 131 24.58 1.68 23.66
CA THR A 131 24.81 0.30 24.12
C THR A 131 25.00 0.21 25.64
N ASP A 132 25.55 1.26 26.26
CA ASP A 132 25.80 1.32 27.70
C ASP A 132 24.50 1.44 28.51
N GLU A 133 23.56 2.26 28.04
CA GLU A 133 22.23 2.36 28.64
C GLU A 133 21.49 1.02 28.59
N LYS A 134 21.56 0.30 27.46
CA LYS A 134 20.95 -1.03 27.32
C LYS A 134 21.54 -2.00 28.34
N ARG A 135 22.88 -2.02 28.48
CA ARG A 135 23.56 -2.90 29.44
C ARG A 135 23.18 -2.55 30.89
N ARG A 136 23.11 -1.26 31.25
CA ARG A 136 22.67 -0.82 32.58
C ARG A 136 21.22 -1.21 32.89
N LEU A 137 20.33 -1.10 31.90
CA LEU A 137 18.93 -1.50 32.05
C LEU A 137 18.78 -3.01 32.22
N LEU A 138 19.50 -3.82 31.43
CA LEU A 138 19.50 -5.28 31.56
C LEU A 138 19.97 -5.73 32.96
N LYS A 139 21.03 -5.11 33.49
CA LYS A 139 21.50 -5.39 34.86
C LYS A 139 20.46 -5.08 35.94
N ARG A 140 19.64 -4.03 35.74
CA ARG A 140 18.55 -3.67 36.66
C ARG A 140 17.30 -4.53 36.48
N LEU A 141 17.12 -5.11 35.30
CA LEU A 141 15.94 -5.89 34.94
C LEU A 141 15.81 -7.16 35.79
N SER A 142 16.87 -7.97 35.86
CA SER A 142 16.86 -9.27 36.54
C SER A 142 16.43 -9.20 38.02
N PRO A 143 17.03 -8.36 38.90
CA PRO A 143 16.61 -8.27 40.30
C PRO A 143 15.21 -7.66 40.46
N ASN A 144 14.83 -6.74 39.58
CA ASN A 144 13.49 -6.14 39.61
C ASN A 144 12.42 -7.14 39.17
N LEU A 145 12.70 -8.04 38.23
CA LEU A 145 11.78 -9.09 37.80
C LEU A 145 11.48 -10.10 38.90
N GLU A 146 12.50 -10.52 39.65
CA GLU A 146 12.32 -11.39 40.81
C GLU A 146 11.40 -10.73 41.86
N THR A 147 11.66 -9.46 42.17
CA THR A 147 10.83 -8.67 43.08
C THR A 147 9.39 -8.52 42.56
N LEU A 148 9.22 -8.27 41.26
CA LEU A 148 7.91 -8.14 40.63
C LEU A 148 7.11 -9.45 40.65
N ARG A 149 7.75 -10.60 40.41
CA ARG A 149 7.11 -11.93 40.53
C ARG A 149 6.59 -12.16 41.94
N ARG A 150 7.40 -11.84 42.95
CA ARG A 150 7.00 -11.95 44.36
C ARG A 150 5.79 -11.06 44.65
N ILE A 151 5.85 -9.77 44.28
CA ILE A 151 4.74 -8.83 44.51
C ILE A 151 3.44 -9.28 43.82
N ILE A 152 3.51 -9.78 42.58
CA ILE A 152 2.33 -10.27 41.86
C ILE A 152 1.70 -11.48 42.57
N SER A 153 2.52 -12.42 43.03
CA SER A 153 2.02 -13.60 43.75
C SER A 153 1.35 -13.22 45.09
N GLU A 154 1.92 -12.25 45.81
CA GLU A 154 1.37 -11.73 47.06
C GLU A 154 0.08 -10.94 46.82
N ASN A 155 0.03 -10.12 45.76
CA ASN A 155 -1.16 -9.34 45.39
C ASN A 155 -2.39 -10.22 45.15
N GLN A 156 -2.20 -11.40 44.54
CA GLN A 156 -3.30 -12.36 44.35
C GLN A 156 -3.84 -12.88 45.68
N LYS A 157 -2.95 -13.22 46.62
CA LYS A 157 -3.34 -13.70 47.96
C LYS A 157 -4.06 -12.60 48.74
N LEU A 158 -3.50 -11.38 48.74
CA LEU A 158 -4.10 -10.21 49.39
C LEU A 158 -5.47 -9.86 48.80
N PHE A 159 -5.63 -9.95 47.48
CA PHE A 159 -6.92 -9.70 46.84
C PHE A 159 -7.98 -10.70 47.30
N ARG A 160 -7.68 -12.01 47.31
CA ARG A 160 -8.60 -13.05 47.79
C ARG A 160 -9.02 -12.80 49.24
N GLN A 161 -8.07 -12.49 50.11
CA GLN A 161 -8.32 -12.17 51.52
C GLN A 161 -9.20 -10.92 51.69
N ALA A 162 -8.99 -9.87 50.88
CA ALA A 162 -9.78 -8.66 51.00
C ALA A 162 -11.21 -8.81 50.45
N THR A 163 -11.40 -9.66 49.44
CA THR A 163 -12.72 -10.00 48.90
C THR A 163 -13.48 -11.05 49.71
N SER A 164 -12.79 -11.80 50.57
CA SER A 164 -13.41 -12.81 51.43
C SER A 164 -14.39 -12.18 52.41
N THR A 165 -15.52 -12.86 52.63
CA THR A 165 -16.52 -12.53 53.65
C THR A 165 -16.15 -13.07 55.04
N THR A 166 -15.16 -13.97 55.12
CA THR A 166 -14.75 -14.65 56.36
C THR A 166 -14.02 -13.73 57.35
N HIS A 167 -13.35 -12.68 56.87
CA HIS A 167 -12.53 -11.82 57.73
C HIS A 167 -13.29 -10.56 58.21
N PRO A 168 -12.98 -10.07 59.44
CA PRO A 168 -13.52 -8.81 59.94
C PRO A 168 -13.23 -7.61 59.03
N LEU A 169 -14.12 -6.63 59.02
CA LEU A 169 -14.01 -5.42 58.18
C LEU A 169 -12.71 -4.64 58.43
N SER A 170 -12.19 -4.62 59.66
CA SER A 170 -10.93 -3.96 60.02
C SER A 170 -9.73 -4.58 59.30
N VAL A 171 -9.64 -5.90 59.30
CA VAL A 171 -8.60 -6.69 58.62
C VAL A 171 -8.70 -6.50 57.11
N ARG A 172 -9.91 -6.59 56.54
CA ARG A 172 -10.13 -6.39 55.10
C ARG A 172 -9.69 -5.01 54.64
N ARG A 173 -9.99 -3.96 55.40
CA ARG A 173 -9.53 -2.58 55.11
C ARG A 173 -8.00 -2.44 55.20
N LYS A 174 -7.34 -3.15 56.12
CA LYS A 174 -5.87 -3.17 56.25
C LYS A 174 -5.23 -3.88 55.06
N VAL A 175 -5.73 -5.06 54.70
CA VAL A 175 -5.28 -5.85 53.53
C VAL A 175 -5.49 -5.08 52.23
N TRP A 176 -6.62 -4.39 52.06
CA TRP A 176 -6.88 -3.57 50.88
C TRP A 176 -5.89 -2.40 50.76
N ARG A 177 -5.57 -1.72 51.87
CA ARG A 177 -4.53 -0.68 51.92
C ARG A 177 -3.15 -1.24 51.55
N GLN A 178 -2.82 -2.43 52.04
CA GLN A 178 -1.57 -3.11 51.70
C GLN A 178 -1.50 -3.47 50.21
N LEU A 179 -2.59 -3.99 49.64
CA LEU A 179 -2.69 -4.31 48.20
C LEU A 179 -2.46 -3.07 47.34
N VAL A 180 -3.10 -1.94 47.66
CA VAL A 180 -2.92 -0.68 46.92
C VAL A 180 -1.47 -0.19 47.00
N ARG A 181 -0.83 -0.28 48.18
CA ARG A 181 0.58 0.09 48.35
C ARG A 181 1.51 -0.82 47.54
N GLN A 182 1.29 -2.15 47.58
CA GLN A 182 2.09 -3.13 46.84
C GLN A 182 1.95 -2.95 45.32
N ARG A 183 0.73 -2.70 44.84
CA ARG A 183 0.51 -2.33 43.42
C ARG A 183 1.26 -1.06 43.05
N GLY A 184 1.21 -0.02 43.88
CA GLY A 184 1.97 1.21 43.66
C GLY A 184 3.48 0.97 43.55
N LYS A 185 4.04 0.09 44.38
CA LYS A 185 5.46 -0.32 44.30
C LYS A 185 5.77 -1.04 42.99
N ALA A 186 4.94 -2.01 42.61
CA ALA A 186 5.13 -2.74 41.35
C ALA A 186 5.04 -1.83 40.12
N VAL A 187 4.11 -0.88 40.11
CA VAL A 187 3.99 0.10 39.02
C VAL A 187 5.25 0.94 38.90
N ARG A 188 5.82 1.43 40.02
CA ARG A 188 7.08 2.20 40.00
C ARG A 188 8.24 1.40 39.42
N LEU A 189 8.40 0.14 39.84
CA LEU A 189 9.44 -0.75 39.29
C LEU A 189 9.29 -0.95 37.78
N VAL A 190 8.07 -1.13 37.28
CA VAL A 190 7.80 -1.25 35.83
C VAL A 190 8.00 0.08 35.09
N GLU A 191 7.71 1.22 35.73
CA GLU A 191 7.96 2.55 35.18
C GLU A 191 9.47 2.84 35.03
N GLU A 192 10.29 2.43 36.00
CA GLU A 192 11.74 2.55 35.96
C GLU A 192 12.38 1.78 34.79
N MET A 193 11.76 0.67 34.35
CA MET A 193 12.23 -0.11 33.19
C MET A 193 11.94 0.55 31.84
N ARG A 194 11.27 1.72 31.81
CA ARG A 194 10.97 2.48 30.59
C ARG A 194 10.23 1.67 29.51
N LEU A 195 9.32 0.79 29.91
CA LEU A 195 8.45 0.07 28.99
C LEU A 195 7.66 1.04 28.08
N ARG A 196 7.58 0.77 26.77
CA ARG A 196 6.79 1.58 25.84
C ARG A 196 5.30 1.37 26.03
N ILE A 197 4.54 2.47 26.10
CA ILE A 197 3.10 2.41 26.38
C ILE A 197 2.30 1.72 25.28
N GLN A 198 2.76 1.81 24.03
CA GLN A 198 2.09 1.20 22.87
C GLN A 198 2.01 -0.33 22.95
N ARG A 199 2.88 -0.94 23.77
CA ARG A 199 2.84 -2.39 24.02
C ARG A 199 1.71 -2.79 24.98
N LEU A 200 1.12 -1.83 25.69
CA LEU A 200 0.03 -2.05 26.64
C LEU A 200 -1.35 -1.77 26.04
N ASP A 201 -1.43 -1.15 24.86
CA ASP A 201 -2.70 -0.86 24.16
C ASP A 201 -3.56 -2.11 23.89
N PRO A 202 -3.00 -3.27 23.49
CA PRO A 202 -3.79 -4.49 23.33
C PRO A 202 -4.44 -4.94 24.64
N MET A 203 -3.77 -4.73 25.77
CA MET A 203 -4.30 -5.08 27.09
C MET A 203 -5.41 -4.12 27.51
N LEU A 204 -5.30 -2.84 27.14
CA LEU A 204 -6.39 -1.90 27.36
C LEU A 204 -7.65 -2.26 26.56
N LYS A 205 -7.47 -2.67 25.29
CA LYS A 205 -8.59 -3.16 24.47
C LYS A 205 -9.23 -4.39 25.11
N GLN A 206 -8.43 -5.37 25.50
CA GLN A 206 -8.90 -6.55 26.22
C GLN A 206 -9.65 -6.20 27.51
N LEU A 207 -9.17 -5.21 28.30
CA LEU A 207 -9.88 -4.76 29.49
C LEU A 207 -11.24 -4.12 29.18
N ARG A 208 -11.34 -3.33 28.10
CA ARG A 208 -12.60 -2.72 27.66
C ARG A 208 -13.59 -3.80 27.21
N ASP A 209 -13.14 -4.78 26.44
CA ASP A 209 -13.94 -5.91 25.94
C ASP A 209 -14.44 -6.79 27.10
N LEU A 210 -13.57 -7.14 28.06
CA LEU A 210 -13.97 -7.89 29.24
C LEU A 210 -14.96 -7.11 30.13
N ALA A 211 -14.86 -5.78 30.16
CA ALA A 211 -15.76 -4.94 30.94
C ALA A 211 -17.16 -4.78 30.31
N SER A 212 -17.26 -4.79 28.97
CA SER A 212 -18.56 -4.80 28.26
C SER A 212 -19.24 -6.17 28.43
N GLN A 213 -18.51 -7.25 28.14
CA GLN A 213 -19.01 -8.63 28.26
C GLN A 213 -19.41 -9.00 29.69
N ALA A 214 -18.78 -8.42 30.72
CA ALA A 214 -19.13 -8.67 32.12
C ALA A 214 -20.59 -8.34 32.51
N GLY A 215 -21.32 -7.61 31.65
CA GLY A 215 -22.77 -7.38 31.79
C GLY A 215 -23.62 -8.60 31.46
N GLU A 216 -23.23 -9.36 30.43
CA GLU A 216 -24.00 -10.46 29.82
C GLU A 216 -23.64 -11.84 30.39
N MET A 217 -22.47 -11.95 31.02
CA MET A 217 -21.94 -13.22 31.56
C MET A 217 -22.71 -13.73 32.79
N ARG A 218 -22.73 -15.06 32.95
CA ARG A 218 -23.36 -15.71 34.12
C ARG A 218 -22.69 -15.25 35.43
N PRO A 219 -23.40 -15.19 36.56
CA PRO A 219 -22.86 -14.69 37.83
C PRO A 219 -21.57 -15.40 38.30
N GLN A 220 -21.43 -16.69 38.02
CA GLN A 220 -20.25 -17.49 38.39
C GLN A 220 -19.02 -17.14 37.53
N GLU A 221 -19.19 -17.07 36.21
CA GLU A 221 -18.13 -16.69 35.27
C GLU A 221 -17.69 -15.24 35.51
N ARG A 222 -18.65 -14.36 35.79
CA ARG A 222 -18.40 -12.98 36.18
C ARG A 222 -17.54 -12.88 37.44
N ARG A 223 -17.79 -13.71 38.45
CA ARG A 223 -16.95 -13.77 39.67
C ARG A 223 -15.53 -14.25 39.33
N ARG A 224 -15.37 -15.30 38.52
CA ARG A 224 -14.06 -15.80 38.08
C ARG A 224 -13.27 -14.74 37.31
N LEU A 225 -13.92 -14.02 36.40
CA LEU A 225 -13.34 -12.93 35.63
C LEU A 225 -12.83 -11.80 36.54
N PHE A 226 -13.61 -11.33 37.51
CA PHE A 226 -13.17 -10.28 38.43
C PHE A 226 -12.03 -10.70 39.37
N VAL A 227 -11.99 -11.99 39.75
CA VAL A 227 -10.85 -12.55 40.48
C VAL A 227 -9.60 -12.60 39.60
N GLY A 228 -9.75 -12.94 38.32
CA GLY A 228 -8.65 -12.90 37.34
C GLY A 228 -8.13 -11.49 37.06
N LEU A 229 -9.02 -10.50 37.00
CA LEU A 229 -8.68 -9.09 36.83
C LEU A 229 -8.10 -8.42 38.09
N GLY A 230 -8.30 -9.04 39.26
CA GLY A 230 -7.90 -8.46 40.55
C GLY A 230 -8.62 -7.15 40.89
N GLU A 231 -9.82 -6.93 40.36
CA GLU A 231 -10.61 -5.71 40.60
C GLU A 231 -12.11 -6.02 40.70
N SER A 232 -12.82 -5.21 41.48
CA SER A 232 -14.29 -5.24 41.52
C SER A 232 -14.89 -4.50 40.32
N ARG A 233 -16.09 -4.89 39.88
CA ARG A 233 -16.86 -4.22 38.80
C ARG A 233 -16.91 -2.70 38.95
N ARG A 234 -17.16 -2.20 40.17
CA ARG A 234 -17.22 -0.75 40.45
C ARG A 234 -15.86 -0.08 40.28
N THR A 235 -14.80 -0.72 40.75
CA THR A 235 -13.42 -0.24 40.65
C THR A 235 -12.95 -0.21 39.20
N LEU A 236 -13.20 -1.29 38.45
CA LEU A 236 -12.85 -1.39 37.03
C LEU A 236 -13.57 -0.31 36.21
N ARG A 237 -14.88 -0.13 36.40
CA ARG A 237 -15.65 0.94 35.74
C ARG A 237 -15.14 2.35 36.11
N ARG A 238 -14.70 2.56 37.35
CA ARG A 238 -14.09 3.84 37.76
C ARG A 238 -12.73 4.04 37.09
N ARG A 239 -11.90 3.00 37.00
CA ARG A 239 -10.60 3.03 36.33
C ARG A 239 -10.75 3.32 34.84
N LEU A 240 -11.63 2.60 34.13
CA LEU A 240 -11.86 2.82 32.71
C LEU A 240 -12.34 4.25 32.41
N ARG A 241 -13.22 4.81 33.25
CA ARG A 241 -13.61 6.22 33.14
C ARG A 241 -12.43 7.17 33.34
N ARG A 242 -11.59 6.95 34.35
CA ARG A 242 -10.37 7.75 34.58
C ARG A 242 -9.39 7.66 33.42
N LEU A 243 -9.17 6.45 32.90
CA LEU A 243 -8.30 6.23 31.75
C LEU A 243 -8.78 7.02 30.54
N LYS A 244 -10.09 6.98 30.24
CA LYS A 244 -10.69 7.80 29.18
C LYS A 244 -10.46 9.29 29.40
N THR A 245 -10.71 9.79 30.62
CA THR A 245 -10.46 11.22 30.92
C THR A 245 -8.99 11.59 30.79
N TYR A 246 -8.05 10.72 31.17
CA TYR A 246 -6.62 11.01 31.05
C TYR A 246 -6.14 10.95 29.60
N GLU A 247 -6.69 10.03 28.80
CA GLU A 247 -6.48 9.95 27.36
C GLU A 247 -6.96 11.24 26.66
N GLU A 248 -8.18 11.69 26.95
CA GLU A 248 -8.74 12.93 26.41
C GLU A 248 -7.92 14.16 26.80
N GLN A 249 -7.49 14.25 28.06
CA GLN A 249 -6.65 15.37 28.56
C GLN A 249 -5.25 15.36 27.96
N TYR A 250 -4.66 14.18 27.77
CA TYR A 250 -3.38 14.00 27.11
C TYR A 250 -3.46 14.45 25.64
N ASP A 251 -4.50 14.03 24.92
CA ASP A 251 -4.71 14.42 23.53
C ASP A 251 -5.02 15.93 23.41
N ALA A 252 -5.80 16.49 24.33
CA ALA A 252 -6.05 17.93 24.37
C ALA A 252 -4.76 18.73 24.58
N ALA A 253 -3.90 18.30 25.52
CA ALA A 253 -2.62 18.95 25.76
C ALA A 253 -1.69 18.88 24.53
N LYS A 254 -1.66 17.75 23.81
CA LYS A 254 -0.93 17.66 22.53
C LYS A 254 -1.48 18.60 21.47
N ARG A 255 -2.81 18.62 21.31
CA ARG A 255 -3.48 19.49 20.34
C ARG A 255 -3.15 20.96 20.63
N GLN A 256 -3.12 21.36 21.90
CA GLN A 256 -2.75 22.71 22.31
C GLN A 256 -1.31 23.08 21.88
N LEU A 257 -0.33 22.22 22.17
CA LEU A 257 1.07 22.46 21.78
C LEU A 257 1.25 22.46 20.24
N ALA A 258 0.58 21.55 19.55
CA ALA A 258 0.63 21.47 18.08
C ALA A 258 -0.03 22.71 17.45
N ALA A 259 -1.22 23.10 17.92
CA ALA A 259 -2.00 24.22 17.40
C ALA A 259 -1.21 25.54 17.40
N GLY A 260 -0.51 25.86 18.49
CA GLY A 260 0.33 27.07 18.56
C GLY A 260 1.51 27.08 17.58
N ASN A 261 1.91 25.91 17.09
CA ASN A 261 3.07 25.73 16.21
C ASN A 261 2.71 25.42 14.76
N LEU A 262 1.42 25.40 14.39
CA LEU A 262 1.02 25.12 13.01
C LEU A 262 1.59 26.16 12.01
N ARG A 263 1.79 27.42 12.43
CA ARG A 263 2.39 28.47 11.56
C ARG A 263 3.82 28.15 11.14
N LEU A 264 4.58 27.44 12.00
CA LEU A 264 5.93 26.97 11.70
C LEU A 264 5.91 25.95 10.55
N VAL A 265 4.90 25.07 10.50
CA VAL A 265 4.76 24.09 9.41
C VAL A 265 4.60 24.80 8.07
N ILE A 266 3.74 25.82 8.01
CA ILE A 266 3.49 26.60 6.80
C ILE A 266 4.78 27.30 6.33
N SER A 267 5.54 27.91 7.25
CA SER A 267 6.78 28.62 6.88
C SER A 267 7.85 27.67 6.31
N ILE A 268 7.89 26.43 6.78
CA ILE A 268 8.77 25.38 6.23
C ILE A 268 8.23 24.86 4.90
N ALA A 269 6.94 24.52 4.82
CA ALA A 269 6.29 23.97 3.63
C ALA A 269 6.35 24.91 2.41
N LYS A 270 6.35 26.23 2.65
CA LYS A 270 6.51 27.24 1.58
C LYS A 270 7.75 27.01 0.70
N ARG A 271 8.85 26.47 1.25
CA ARG A 271 10.10 26.19 0.51
C ARG A 271 10.02 24.98 -0.40
N TYR A 272 8.99 24.15 -0.25
CA TYR A 272 8.79 22.89 -0.99
C TYR A 272 7.65 22.97 -2.00
N ARG A 273 7.11 24.16 -2.27
CA ARG A 273 6.11 24.37 -3.33
C ARG A 273 6.65 23.97 -4.69
N ASN A 274 5.75 23.58 -5.59
CA ASN A 274 6.06 23.22 -6.98
C ASN A 274 6.99 22.00 -7.15
N ARG A 275 7.04 21.09 -6.17
CA ARG A 275 7.78 19.82 -6.23
C ARG A 275 6.90 18.60 -6.58
N GLY A 276 5.71 18.84 -7.14
CA GLY A 276 4.79 17.78 -7.59
C GLY A 276 3.62 17.47 -6.63
N LEU A 277 3.65 17.98 -5.39
CA LEU A 277 2.53 17.85 -4.44
C LEU A 277 1.79 19.18 -4.26
N ALA A 278 0.49 19.11 -3.99
CA ALA A 278 -0.31 20.29 -3.67
C ALA A 278 0.15 20.91 -2.34
N PHE A 279 -0.04 22.22 -2.20
CA PHE A 279 0.45 22.93 -1.02
C PHE A 279 -0.24 22.48 0.28
N LEU A 280 -1.54 22.15 0.22
CA LEU A 280 -2.26 21.59 1.37
C LEU A 280 -1.70 20.24 1.80
N ASP A 281 -1.36 19.37 0.85
CA ASP A 281 -0.80 18.05 1.16
C ASP A 281 0.57 18.17 1.83
N LEU A 282 1.41 19.10 1.36
CA LEU A 282 2.68 19.42 2.01
C LEU A 282 2.48 19.92 3.46
N ILE A 283 1.45 20.74 3.70
CA ILE A 283 1.10 21.20 5.04
C ILE A 283 0.61 20.03 5.90
N GLN A 284 -0.24 19.13 5.38
CA GLN A 284 -0.76 18.00 6.14
C GLN A 284 0.34 17.02 6.54
N GLU A 285 1.25 16.70 5.61
CA GLU A 285 2.41 15.86 5.89
C GLU A 285 3.37 16.54 6.88
N GLY A 286 3.54 17.86 6.76
CA GLY A 286 4.27 18.67 7.74
C GLY A 286 3.61 18.67 9.13
N ASN A 287 2.28 18.75 9.21
CA ASN A 287 1.52 18.68 10.45
C ASN A 287 1.64 17.28 11.10
N ALA A 288 1.64 16.22 10.30
CA ALA A 288 1.93 14.87 10.79
C ALA A 288 3.35 14.77 11.36
N GLY A 289 4.33 15.40 10.71
CA GLY A 289 5.70 15.56 11.23
C GLY A 289 5.75 16.33 12.55
N LEU A 290 5.01 17.45 12.64
CA LEU A 290 4.88 18.26 13.85
C LEU A 290 4.29 17.45 15.02
N MET A 291 3.23 16.68 14.78
CA MET A 291 2.63 15.82 15.80
C MET A 291 3.62 14.78 16.33
N ARG A 292 4.45 14.20 15.46
CA ARG A 292 5.54 13.29 15.89
C ARG A 292 6.62 14.01 16.70
N ALA A 293 6.90 15.28 16.39
CA ALA A 293 7.81 16.11 17.18
C ALA A 293 7.24 16.37 18.58
N VAL A 294 5.96 16.76 18.68
CA VAL A 294 5.25 16.96 19.95
C VAL A 294 5.30 15.71 20.84
N ASP A 295 5.15 14.52 20.24
CA ASP A 295 5.17 13.26 20.99
C ASP A 295 6.50 12.92 21.64
N LYS A 296 7.61 13.37 21.05
CA LYS A 296 8.99 13.05 21.44
C LYS A 296 9.76 14.23 22.03
N PHE A 297 9.13 15.39 22.14
CA PHE A 297 9.77 16.58 22.64
C PHE A 297 10.08 16.46 24.15
N GLU A 298 11.34 16.70 24.51
CA GLU A 298 11.81 16.70 25.89
C GLU A 298 12.19 18.13 26.30
N HIS A 299 11.30 18.78 27.06
CA HIS A 299 11.53 20.16 27.51
C HIS A 299 12.70 20.30 28.49
N ALA A 300 13.08 19.21 29.18
CA ALA A 300 14.19 19.18 30.14
C ALA A 300 15.56 19.50 29.52
N ARG A 301 15.71 19.37 28.20
CA ARG A 301 16.97 19.70 27.49
C ARG A 301 17.18 21.20 27.27
N GLY A 302 16.17 22.04 27.54
CA GLY A 302 16.30 23.50 27.49
C GLY A 302 16.24 24.14 26.09
N PHE A 303 16.19 23.36 25.01
CA PHE A 303 16.05 23.86 23.64
C PHE A 303 14.61 24.30 23.33
N LYS A 304 14.46 25.30 22.46
CA LYS A 304 13.14 25.74 21.95
C LYS A 304 12.49 24.62 21.14
N PHE A 305 11.16 24.52 21.21
CA PHE A 305 10.42 23.49 20.48
C PHE A 305 10.61 23.64 18.96
N SER A 306 10.59 24.86 18.44
CA SER A 306 10.72 25.13 16.98
C SER A 306 11.99 24.55 16.35
N THR A 307 13.12 24.61 17.07
CA THR A 307 14.40 24.06 16.60
C THR A 307 14.31 22.55 16.39
N TYR A 308 13.70 21.85 17.35
CA TYR A 308 13.49 20.41 17.29
C TYR A 308 12.43 20.03 16.24
N ALA A 309 11.30 20.74 16.22
CA ALA A 309 10.18 20.48 15.33
C ALA A 309 10.56 20.65 13.85
N THR A 310 11.42 21.63 13.53
CA THR A 310 11.84 21.91 12.16
C THR A 310 12.44 20.68 11.48
N TRP A 311 13.21 19.86 12.20
CA TRP A 311 13.80 18.63 11.66
C TRP A 311 12.72 17.59 11.30
N TRP A 312 11.77 17.35 12.20
CA TRP A 312 10.68 16.39 11.97
C TRP A 312 9.71 16.83 10.86
N ILE A 313 9.41 18.13 10.80
CA ILE A 313 8.55 18.71 9.75
C ILE A 313 9.25 18.55 8.40
N ARG A 314 10.54 18.92 8.30
CA ARG A 314 11.32 18.77 7.07
C ARG A 314 11.38 17.32 6.62
N GLN A 315 11.69 16.40 7.53
CA GLN A 315 11.78 14.97 7.24
C GLN A 315 10.45 14.41 6.72
N ALA A 316 9.33 14.79 7.33
CA ALA A 316 8.01 14.34 6.89
C ALA A 316 7.67 14.86 5.49
N ILE A 317 7.89 16.16 5.24
CA ILE A 317 7.63 16.78 3.94
C ILE A 317 8.52 16.18 2.84
N THR A 318 9.83 16.08 3.07
CA THR A 318 10.76 15.51 2.08
C THR A 318 10.43 14.05 1.77
N ARG A 319 10.07 13.26 2.79
CA ARG A 319 9.63 11.89 2.60
C ARG A 319 8.33 11.80 1.80
N ALA A 320 7.33 12.63 2.12
CA ALA A 320 6.07 12.65 1.39
C ALA A 320 6.27 13.00 -0.08
N ILE A 321 7.12 13.98 -0.38
CA ILE A 321 7.49 14.32 -1.76
C ILE A 321 8.11 13.11 -2.45
N ALA A 322 9.07 12.41 -1.83
CA ALA A 322 9.67 11.23 -2.44
C ALA A 322 8.65 10.09 -2.65
N ASP A 323 7.74 9.88 -1.70
CA ASP A 323 6.79 8.76 -1.71
C ASP A 323 5.55 8.98 -2.59
N GLN A 324 5.08 10.22 -2.76
CA GLN A 324 3.77 10.56 -3.34
C GLN A 324 3.82 11.55 -4.52
N SER A 325 4.93 12.25 -4.80
CA SER A 325 4.95 13.31 -5.83
C SER A 325 4.87 12.81 -7.27
N ARG A 326 5.12 11.52 -7.52
CA ARG A 326 5.15 10.92 -8.85
C ARG A 326 4.04 9.87 -8.98
N THR A 327 3.46 9.78 -10.17
CA THR A 327 2.47 8.75 -10.51
C THR A 327 3.05 7.34 -10.39
N ILE A 328 4.28 7.16 -10.90
CA ILE A 328 5.05 5.92 -10.69
C ILE A 328 5.89 6.12 -9.44
N ARG A 329 5.59 5.35 -8.40
CA ARG A 329 6.29 5.41 -7.11
C ARG A 329 7.74 4.98 -7.26
N MET A 330 8.64 5.85 -6.82
CA MET A 330 10.08 5.59 -6.83
C MET A 330 10.61 5.37 -5.41
N PRO A 331 11.57 4.45 -5.19
CA PRO A 331 12.25 4.33 -3.90
C PRO A 331 12.98 5.62 -3.50
N VAL A 332 13.02 5.92 -2.19
CA VAL A 332 13.59 7.18 -1.65
C VAL A 332 15.06 7.38 -2.05
N HIS A 333 15.88 6.32 -2.01
CA HIS A 333 17.31 6.43 -2.37
C HIS A 333 17.52 6.81 -3.84
N MET A 334 16.61 6.44 -4.74
CA MET A 334 16.67 6.85 -6.15
C MET A 334 16.30 8.32 -6.31
N VAL A 335 15.29 8.80 -5.57
CA VAL A 335 14.92 10.23 -5.56
C VAL A 335 16.05 11.09 -5.00
N ASP A 336 16.74 10.61 -3.96
CA ASP A 336 17.91 11.28 -3.39
C ASP A 336 19.09 11.31 -4.38
N ALA A 337 19.34 10.21 -5.10
CA ALA A 337 20.37 10.14 -6.14
C ALA A 337 20.08 11.10 -7.30
N MET A 338 18.84 11.16 -7.78
CA MET A 338 18.39 12.16 -8.77
C MET A 338 18.59 13.59 -8.27
N GLY A 339 18.28 13.85 -7.00
CA GLY A 339 18.47 15.16 -6.39
C GLY A 339 19.94 15.59 -6.35
N LYS A 340 20.84 14.64 -6.05
CA LYS A 340 22.29 14.89 -6.09
C LYS A 340 22.79 15.16 -7.50
N LEU A 341 22.43 14.32 -8.48
CA LEU A 341 22.80 14.52 -9.88
C LEU A 341 22.31 15.86 -10.42
N ARG A 342 21.07 16.27 -10.06
CA ARG A 342 20.53 17.57 -10.45
C ARG A 342 21.28 18.75 -9.83
N ASN A 343 21.77 18.63 -8.60
CA ASN A 343 22.58 19.66 -7.97
C ASN A 343 23.96 19.76 -8.63
N LEU A 344 24.62 18.61 -8.85
CA LEU A 344 25.91 18.54 -9.55
C LEU A 344 25.81 19.07 -10.98
N SER A 345 24.77 18.71 -11.71
CA SER A 345 24.51 19.24 -13.05
C SER A 345 24.39 20.76 -13.06
N ARG A 346 23.73 21.33 -12.05
CA ARG A 346 23.61 22.79 -11.91
C ARG A 346 24.94 23.45 -11.51
N GLU A 347 25.73 22.82 -10.65
CA GLU A 347 27.07 23.29 -10.28
C GLU A 347 28.01 23.28 -11.48
N PHE A 348 28.02 22.18 -12.25
CA PHE A 348 28.80 22.07 -13.49
C PHE A 348 28.38 23.11 -14.54
N LEU A 349 27.08 23.33 -14.72
CA LEU A 349 26.58 24.37 -15.63
C LEU A 349 27.06 25.76 -15.21
N GLN A 350 27.17 26.02 -13.91
CA GLN A 350 27.65 27.30 -13.39
C GLN A 350 29.16 27.49 -13.61
N GLU A 351 29.95 26.43 -13.51
CA GLU A 351 31.41 26.48 -13.70
C GLU A 351 31.83 26.49 -15.17
N ASN A 352 31.21 25.63 -16.00
CA ASN A 352 31.62 25.38 -17.37
C ASN A 352 30.74 26.06 -18.43
N GLY A 353 29.59 26.64 -18.03
CA GLY A 353 28.66 27.33 -18.94
C GLY A 353 27.93 26.42 -19.93
N ARG A 354 28.06 25.09 -19.81
CA ARG A 354 27.39 24.08 -20.65
C ARG A 354 26.77 22.97 -19.81
N GLU A 355 25.78 22.28 -20.35
CA GLU A 355 25.23 21.07 -19.73
C GLU A 355 26.28 19.94 -19.75
N PRO A 356 26.42 19.18 -18.65
CA PRO A 356 27.38 18.09 -18.57
C PRO A 356 26.92 16.87 -19.37
N SER A 357 27.88 16.10 -19.90
CA SER A 357 27.58 14.79 -20.48
C SER A 357 27.30 13.74 -19.38
N VAL A 358 26.69 12.61 -19.76
CA VAL A 358 26.44 11.50 -18.82
C VAL A 358 27.75 10.94 -18.25
N GLU A 359 28.82 10.93 -19.06
CA GLU A 359 30.17 10.52 -18.66
C GLU A 359 30.76 11.48 -17.62
N GLU A 360 30.66 12.79 -17.88
CA GLU A 360 31.16 13.82 -16.95
C GLU A 360 30.39 13.82 -15.63
N LEU A 361 29.06 13.60 -15.68
CA LEU A 361 28.25 13.43 -14.48
C LEU A 361 28.64 12.19 -13.68
N ALA A 362 29.01 11.10 -14.33
CA ALA A 362 29.49 9.89 -13.67
C ALA A 362 30.82 10.14 -12.97
N GLU A 363 31.76 10.81 -13.63
CA GLU A 363 33.05 11.20 -13.04
C GLU A 363 32.87 12.14 -11.84
N CYS A 364 32.06 13.20 -11.97
CA CYS A 364 31.81 14.15 -10.89
C CYS A 364 31.06 13.52 -9.70
N SER A 365 30.17 12.56 -9.94
CA SER A 365 29.37 11.92 -8.89
C SER A 365 30.02 10.70 -8.25
N GLY A 366 31.04 10.11 -8.89
CA GLY A 366 31.69 8.87 -8.47
C GLY A 366 30.80 7.62 -8.60
N MET A 367 29.77 7.67 -9.45
CA MET A 367 28.86 6.55 -9.73
C MET A 367 29.20 5.89 -11.08
N PRO A 368 28.90 4.59 -11.29
CA PRO A 368 29.16 3.96 -12.57
C PRO A 368 28.24 4.54 -13.66
N LEU A 369 28.75 4.58 -14.89
CA LEU A 369 28.06 5.18 -16.04
C LEU A 369 26.64 4.61 -16.24
N ASP A 370 26.50 3.29 -16.11
CA ASP A 370 25.23 2.58 -16.29
C ASP A 370 24.16 3.05 -15.29
N ASP A 371 24.55 3.30 -14.04
CA ASP A 371 23.63 3.78 -12.99
C ASP A 371 23.20 5.22 -13.27
N VAL A 372 24.12 6.09 -13.70
CA VAL A 372 23.79 7.47 -14.07
C VAL A 372 22.84 7.50 -15.26
N CYS A 373 23.10 6.68 -16.29
CA CYS A 373 22.21 6.53 -17.45
C CYS A 373 20.81 6.04 -17.03
N CYS A 374 20.74 5.05 -16.13
CA CYS A 374 19.48 4.57 -15.59
C CYS A 374 18.73 5.67 -14.82
N ILE A 375 19.42 6.42 -13.97
CA ILE A 375 18.82 7.50 -13.17
C ILE A 375 18.32 8.64 -14.07
N GLU A 376 19.08 9.04 -15.09
CA GLU A 376 18.69 10.00 -16.14
C GLU A 376 17.39 9.56 -16.82
N ARG A 377 17.32 8.31 -17.29
CA ARG A 377 16.11 7.75 -17.92
C ARG A 377 14.91 7.81 -16.97
N MET A 378 15.10 7.46 -15.70
CA MET A 378 14.06 7.52 -14.67
C MET A 378 13.69 8.96 -14.24
N ALA A 379 14.53 9.95 -14.51
CA ALA A 379 14.29 11.34 -14.13
C ALA A 379 13.19 12.02 -14.97
N HIS A 380 12.92 11.48 -16.16
CA HIS A 380 11.89 11.97 -17.08
C HIS A 380 10.50 11.98 -16.43
N ARG A 381 9.76 13.08 -16.65
CA ARG A 381 8.38 13.23 -16.17
C ARG A 381 7.43 12.61 -17.18
N LEU A 382 6.37 11.98 -16.67
CA LEU A 382 5.27 11.49 -17.49
C LEU A 382 4.55 12.68 -18.14
N VAL A 383 4.20 12.52 -19.40
CA VAL A 383 3.46 13.48 -20.20
C VAL A 383 1.97 13.09 -20.18
N SER A 384 1.08 14.08 -20.19
CA SER A 384 -0.35 13.81 -20.28
C SER A 384 -0.72 13.35 -21.69
N LEU A 385 -1.54 12.31 -21.83
CA LEU A 385 -2.05 11.89 -23.14
C LEU A 385 -2.96 12.95 -23.77
N ASP A 386 -3.65 13.73 -22.94
CA ASP A 386 -4.49 14.85 -23.38
C ASP A 386 -3.68 16.11 -23.75
N GLN A 387 -2.35 16.07 -23.68
CA GLN A 387 -1.54 17.23 -24.08
C GLN A 387 -1.68 17.42 -25.60
N PRO A 388 -2.13 18.59 -26.08
CA PRO A 388 -2.26 18.83 -27.51
C PRO A 388 -0.88 18.83 -28.16
N LEU A 389 -0.80 18.23 -29.35
CA LEU A 389 0.40 18.22 -30.18
C LEU A 389 0.23 19.23 -31.32
N GLY A 390 0.99 20.33 -31.27
CA GLY A 390 0.95 21.40 -32.28
C GLY A 390 0.02 22.56 -31.92
N GLU A 391 -0.33 23.38 -32.91
CA GLU A 391 -1.21 24.55 -32.74
C GLU A 391 -2.72 24.20 -32.80
N SER A 392 -3.07 23.04 -33.37
CA SER A 392 -4.45 22.57 -33.47
C SER A 392 -4.87 21.87 -32.18
N GLU A 393 -5.91 22.37 -31.49
CA GLU A 393 -6.45 21.75 -30.27
C GLU A 393 -7.13 20.39 -30.50
N GLU A 394 -7.27 19.94 -31.75
CA GLU A 394 -7.94 18.69 -32.10
C GLU A 394 -7.04 17.46 -31.93
N ASN A 395 -5.72 17.61 -31.94
CA ASN A 395 -4.78 16.48 -31.93
C ASN A 395 -4.20 16.30 -30.52
N ALA A 396 -4.67 15.30 -29.78
CA ALA A 396 -4.08 14.93 -28.50
C ALA A 396 -2.90 13.96 -28.69
N ALA A 397 -1.93 13.97 -27.78
CA ALA A 397 -0.82 13.02 -27.80
C ALA A 397 -1.29 11.55 -27.75
N GLY A 398 -2.43 11.29 -27.09
CA GLY A 398 -3.05 9.97 -27.03
C GLY A 398 -3.47 9.40 -28.37
N ASP A 399 -3.85 10.25 -29.33
CA ASP A 399 -4.34 9.80 -30.65
C ASP A 399 -3.23 9.16 -31.50
N PHE A 400 -1.96 9.40 -31.15
CA PHE A 400 -0.79 8.85 -31.83
C PHE A 400 -0.23 7.60 -31.17
N VAL A 401 -0.79 7.14 -30.05
CA VAL A 401 -0.32 5.93 -29.36
C VAL A 401 -0.96 4.71 -30.02
N PRO A 402 -0.21 3.86 -30.76
CA PRO A 402 -0.78 2.69 -31.40
C PRO A 402 -1.17 1.64 -30.35
N ASP A 403 -2.33 1.01 -30.51
CA ASP A 403 -2.69 -0.15 -29.71
C ASP A 403 -1.87 -1.36 -30.17
N SER A 404 -1.06 -1.91 -29.26
CA SER A 404 -0.21 -3.08 -29.52
C SER A 404 -0.94 -4.40 -29.29
N HIS A 405 -2.14 -4.36 -28.70
CA HIS A 405 -2.95 -5.53 -28.38
C HIS A 405 -3.97 -5.88 -29.47
N GLU A 406 -4.23 -4.96 -30.40
CA GLU A 406 -5.06 -5.26 -31.55
C GLU A 406 -4.28 -6.16 -32.52
N ASP A 407 -4.73 -7.41 -32.64
CA ASP A 407 -4.19 -8.33 -33.63
C ASP A 407 -4.52 -7.76 -35.02
N ASP A 408 -3.48 -7.43 -35.78
CA ASP A 408 -3.60 -6.99 -37.16
C ASP A 408 -4.53 -7.95 -37.94
N PRO A 409 -5.64 -7.47 -38.54
CA PRO A 409 -6.57 -8.32 -39.28
C PRO A 409 -5.89 -9.12 -40.39
N LEU A 410 -4.83 -8.58 -41.00
CA LEU A 410 -4.03 -9.30 -41.99
C LEU A 410 -3.32 -10.50 -41.37
N ARG A 411 -2.79 -10.35 -40.15
CA ARG A 411 -2.18 -11.44 -39.41
C ARG A 411 -3.21 -12.51 -39.04
N GLY A 412 -4.42 -12.11 -38.66
CA GLY A 412 -5.54 -13.02 -38.42
C GLY A 412 -5.95 -13.80 -39.68
N MET A 413 -6.09 -13.11 -40.81
CA MET A 413 -6.40 -13.73 -42.10
C MET A 413 -5.31 -14.71 -42.55
N ASN A 414 -4.03 -14.34 -42.40
CA ASN A 414 -2.90 -15.21 -42.71
C ASN A 414 -2.87 -16.45 -41.82
N GLN A 415 -3.18 -16.34 -40.52
CA GLN A 415 -3.29 -17.49 -39.63
C GLN A 415 -4.45 -18.42 -40.01
N HIS A 416 -5.61 -17.86 -40.38
CA HIS A 416 -6.75 -18.65 -40.85
C HIS A 416 -6.47 -19.35 -42.19
N ALA A 417 -5.84 -18.66 -43.14
CA ALA A 417 -5.41 -19.22 -44.41
C ALA A 417 -4.37 -20.33 -44.22
N LEU A 418 -3.38 -20.11 -43.34
CA LEU A 418 -2.40 -21.13 -42.96
C LEU A 418 -3.10 -22.35 -42.36
N LYS A 419 -4.03 -22.17 -41.41
CA LYS A 419 -4.76 -23.29 -40.79
C LYS A 419 -5.57 -24.10 -41.81
N ALA A 420 -6.18 -23.43 -42.80
CA ALA A 420 -6.92 -24.09 -43.87
C ALA A 420 -6.00 -24.90 -44.80
N SER A 421 -4.87 -24.32 -45.23
CA SER A 421 -3.87 -25.02 -46.06
C SER A 421 -3.24 -26.19 -45.30
N LEU A 422 -2.92 -26.02 -44.02
CA LEU A 422 -2.39 -27.07 -43.15
C LEU A 422 -3.41 -28.20 -42.96
N GLY A 423 -4.71 -27.87 -42.88
CA GLY A 423 -5.80 -28.86 -42.92
C GLY A 423 -5.81 -29.71 -44.18
N LYS A 424 -5.76 -29.08 -45.36
CA LYS A 424 -5.72 -29.78 -46.67
C LYS A 424 -4.51 -30.72 -46.79
N VAL A 425 -3.34 -30.23 -46.38
CA VAL A 425 -2.09 -31.01 -46.41
C VAL A 425 -2.14 -32.19 -45.43
N LEU A 426 -2.70 -31.99 -44.23
CA LEU A 426 -2.89 -33.04 -43.25
C LEU A 426 -3.88 -34.12 -43.68
N ASP A 427 -4.88 -33.79 -44.50
CA ASP A 427 -5.86 -34.76 -45.01
C ASP A 427 -5.28 -35.72 -46.08
N ALA A 428 -4.17 -35.35 -46.72
CA ALA A 428 -3.44 -36.24 -47.64
C ALA A 428 -2.60 -37.30 -46.90
N LEU A 429 -2.36 -37.13 -45.60
CA LEU A 429 -1.63 -38.12 -44.78
C LEU A 429 -2.55 -39.25 -44.33
N SER A 430 -1.95 -40.39 -43.98
CA SER A 430 -2.70 -41.48 -43.36
C SER A 430 -3.35 -41.01 -42.05
N TYR A 431 -4.53 -41.54 -41.72
CA TYR A 431 -5.24 -41.23 -40.47
C TYR A 431 -4.33 -41.28 -39.23
N ARG A 432 -3.45 -42.30 -39.13
CA ARG A 432 -2.50 -42.43 -38.02
C ARG A 432 -1.40 -41.37 -38.03
N GLU A 433 -0.91 -40.97 -39.20
CA GLU A 433 0.12 -39.94 -39.35
C GLU A 433 -0.46 -38.56 -39.00
N ARG A 434 -1.67 -38.26 -39.47
CA ARG A 434 -2.40 -37.01 -39.21
C ARG A 434 -2.68 -36.79 -37.73
N GLU A 435 -3.24 -37.80 -37.05
CA GLU A 435 -3.63 -37.65 -35.64
C GLU A 435 -2.41 -37.58 -34.70
N ILE A 436 -1.32 -38.29 -35.01
CA ILE A 436 -0.05 -38.15 -34.27
C ILE A 436 0.50 -36.73 -34.39
N LEU A 437 0.49 -36.12 -35.58
CA LEU A 437 0.93 -34.74 -35.77
C LEU A 437 0.01 -33.73 -35.08
N ARG A 438 -1.32 -33.92 -35.15
CA ARG A 438 -2.29 -33.04 -34.49
C ARG A 438 -2.12 -32.98 -32.98
N LEU A 439 -1.92 -34.14 -32.33
CA LEU A 439 -1.67 -34.22 -30.89
C LEU A 439 -0.26 -33.73 -30.55
N ARG A 440 0.76 -34.06 -31.34
CA ARG A 440 2.14 -33.66 -31.03
C ARG A 440 2.34 -32.15 -31.05
N PHE A 441 1.81 -31.48 -32.08
CA PHE A 441 1.94 -30.03 -32.27
C PHE A 441 0.77 -29.21 -31.71
N GLY A 442 -0.24 -29.89 -31.12
CA GLY A 442 -1.39 -29.22 -30.52
C GLY A 442 -2.29 -28.50 -31.53
N LEU A 443 -2.37 -29.00 -32.78
CA LEU A 443 -3.15 -28.37 -33.85
C LEU A 443 -4.67 -28.51 -33.66
N ALA A 444 -5.11 -29.46 -32.83
CA ALA A 444 -6.52 -29.67 -32.48
C ALA A 444 -6.91 -28.93 -31.19
N ASP A 445 -6.23 -29.25 -30.09
CA ASP A 445 -6.63 -28.81 -28.74
C ASP A 445 -5.76 -27.67 -28.17
N GLY A 446 -4.81 -27.15 -28.94
CA GLY A 446 -3.82 -26.16 -28.47
C GLY A 446 -2.79 -26.72 -27.49
N CYS A 447 -2.89 -27.99 -27.10
CA CYS A 447 -1.99 -28.67 -26.17
C CYS A 447 -1.04 -29.61 -26.92
N CYS A 448 0.26 -29.49 -26.67
CA CYS A 448 1.26 -30.43 -27.20
C CYS A 448 1.34 -31.66 -26.30
N TYR A 449 1.16 -32.85 -26.87
CA TYR A 449 1.33 -34.12 -26.15
C TYR A 449 2.75 -34.68 -26.32
N THR A 450 3.27 -35.35 -25.29
CA THR A 450 4.58 -36.02 -25.35
C THR A 450 4.51 -37.31 -26.17
N LEU A 451 5.64 -37.79 -26.69
CA LEU A 451 5.70 -39.06 -27.44
C LEU A 451 5.21 -40.27 -26.63
N GLU A 452 5.34 -40.21 -25.31
CA GLU A 452 4.85 -41.26 -24.40
C GLU A 452 3.33 -41.21 -24.27
N GLU A 453 2.75 -40.02 -24.07
CA GLU A 453 1.30 -39.83 -24.02
C GLU A 453 0.62 -40.15 -25.35
N VAL A 454 1.24 -39.77 -26.48
CA VAL A 454 0.73 -40.16 -27.79
C VAL A 454 0.84 -41.69 -27.96
N GLY A 455 1.92 -42.31 -27.46
CA GLY A 455 2.09 -43.76 -27.48
C GLY A 455 1.02 -44.51 -26.70
N THR A 456 0.63 -44.01 -25.51
CA THR A 456 -0.44 -44.62 -24.71
C THR A 456 -1.80 -44.50 -25.38
N ILE A 457 -2.10 -43.37 -26.04
CA ILE A 457 -3.37 -43.16 -26.76
C ILE A 457 -3.52 -44.12 -27.95
N PHE A 458 -2.44 -44.36 -28.71
CA PHE A 458 -2.49 -45.25 -29.88
C PHE A 458 -2.15 -46.72 -29.57
N GLY A 459 -1.78 -47.06 -28.33
CA GLY A 459 -1.37 -48.42 -27.94
C GLY A 459 -0.04 -48.85 -28.56
N VAL A 460 0.88 -47.91 -28.74
CA VAL A 460 2.13 -48.07 -29.51
C VAL A 460 3.33 -47.59 -28.69
N THR A 461 4.51 -48.18 -28.89
CA THR A 461 5.72 -47.76 -28.18
C THR A 461 6.13 -46.32 -28.55
N ARG A 462 6.74 -45.61 -27.59
CA ARG A 462 7.28 -44.25 -27.78
C ARG A 462 8.15 -44.12 -29.04
N GLU A 463 9.05 -45.08 -29.26
CA GLU A 463 9.95 -45.06 -30.42
C GLU A 463 9.19 -45.25 -31.74
N ARG A 464 8.10 -46.01 -31.74
CA ARG A 464 7.29 -46.20 -32.93
C ARG A 464 6.46 -44.94 -33.27
N VAL A 465 5.99 -44.18 -32.29
CA VAL A 465 5.37 -42.85 -32.53
C VAL A 465 6.38 -41.91 -33.19
N ARG A 466 7.62 -41.86 -32.69
CA ARG A 466 8.70 -41.06 -33.28
C ARG A 466 9.00 -41.45 -34.73
N GLN A 467 9.01 -42.74 -35.06
CA GLN A 467 9.20 -43.21 -36.44
C GLN A 467 8.08 -42.74 -37.37
N ILE A 468 6.83 -42.80 -36.89
CA ILE A 468 5.66 -42.35 -37.68
C ILE A 468 5.69 -40.83 -37.86
N GLU A 469 6.06 -40.06 -36.82
CA GLU A 469 6.28 -38.62 -36.91
C GLU A 469 7.34 -38.27 -37.96
N ALA A 470 8.54 -38.88 -37.87
CA ALA A 470 9.61 -38.63 -38.82
C ALA A 470 9.20 -38.96 -40.27
N LYS A 471 8.49 -40.08 -40.47
CA LYS A 471 7.97 -40.47 -41.77
C LYS A 471 6.90 -39.51 -42.30
N ALA A 472 6.03 -39.00 -41.42
CA ALA A 472 5.00 -38.02 -41.79
C ALA A 472 5.62 -36.67 -42.17
N VAL A 473 6.60 -36.18 -41.39
CA VAL A 473 7.35 -34.95 -41.71
C VAL A 473 8.12 -35.08 -43.02
N GLU A 474 8.72 -36.23 -43.29
CA GLU A 474 9.43 -36.47 -44.55
C GLU A 474 8.48 -36.46 -45.77
N LYS A 475 7.26 -36.99 -45.63
CA LYS A 475 6.22 -36.87 -46.67
C LYS A 475 5.81 -35.42 -46.91
N LEU A 476 5.66 -34.63 -45.85
CA LEU A 476 5.32 -33.21 -45.92
C LEU A 476 6.41 -32.36 -46.57
N ARG A 477 7.66 -32.84 -46.63
CA ARG A 477 8.79 -32.17 -47.30
C ARG A 477 8.82 -32.35 -48.81
N GLN A 478 7.98 -33.22 -49.38
CA GLN A 478 7.93 -33.40 -50.82
C GLN A 478 7.44 -32.12 -51.53
N PRO A 479 7.96 -31.80 -52.73
CA PRO A 479 7.75 -30.50 -53.39
C PRO A 479 6.27 -30.19 -53.65
N GLY A 480 5.41 -31.20 -53.81
CA GLY A 480 3.97 -31.01 -53.97
C GLY A 480 3.25 -30.47 -52.73
N PHE A 481 3.70 -30.81 -51.52
CA PHE A 481 3.12 -30.31 -50.25
C PHE A 481 3.82 -29.05 -49.75
N HIS A 482 5.11 -28.90 -50.09
CA HIS A 482 5.92 -27.75 -49.71
C HIS A 482 5.47 -26.46 -50.42
N ALA A 483 5.06 -26.54 -51.69
CA ALA A 483 4.66 -25.36 -52.47
C ALA A 483 3.50 -24.56 -51.83
N ASP A 484 2.51 -25.27 -51.27
CA ASP A 484 1.33 -24.65 -50.65
C ASP A 484 1.61 -24.01 -49.28
N LEU A 485 2.66 -24.47 -48.58
CA LEU A 485 3.03 -24.01 -47.24
C LEU A 485 4.20 -23.01 -47.25
N ALA A 486 5.02 -23.01 -48.31
CA ALA A 486 6.15 -22.11 -48.46
C ALA A 486 5.74 -20.63 -48.47
N GLY A 487 4.57 -20.32 -49.06
CA GLY A 487 4.06 -18.94 -49.11
C GLY A 487 3.68 -18.33 -47.75
N PHE A 488 3.60 -19.13 -46.69
CA PHE A 488 3.31 -18.65 -45.32
C PHE A 488 4.57 -18.53 -44.44
N VAL A 489 5.73 -18.92 -44.96
CA VAL A 489 7.01 -18.78 -44.27
C VAL A 489 7.66 -17.50 -44.76
N ASP A 490 7.62 -16.44 -43.95
CA ASP A 490 8.38 -15.22 -44.24
C ASP A 490 9.87 -15.58 -44.37
N ASP A 491 10.51 -15.16 -45.46
CA ASP A 491 11.93 -15.42 -45.77
C ASP A 491 12.90 -15.03 -44.62
N GLY A 492 12.48 -14.14 -43.71
CA GLY A 492 13.23 -13.72 -42.52
C GLY A 492 13.28 -14.73 -41.36
N LEU A 493 12.50 -15.82 -41.39
CA LEU A 493 12.59 -16.89 -40.39
C LEU A 493 13.57 -18.00 -40.79
N VAL A 494 13.86 -18.15 -42.08
CA VAL A 494 14.76 -19.18 -42.59
C VAL A 494 16.21 -18.89 -42.20
N GLU A 495 16.63 -17.61 -42.14
CA GLU A 495 17.98 -17.23 -41.71
C GLU A 495 18.27 -17.52 -40.22
N LYS A 496 17.25 -17.55 -39.34
CA LYS A 496 17.44 -17.88 -37.92
C LYS A 496 17.42 -19.38 -37.63
N VAL A 497 16.91 -20.19 -38.54
CA VAL A 497 17.03 -21.66 -38.49
C VAL A 497 18.27 -22.03 -39.29
N GLY A 498 19.44 -21.71 -38.72
CA GLY A 498 20.74 -21.97 -39.34
C GLY A 498 20.83 -23.37 -39.91
N THR A 499 21.38 -23.44 -41.13
CA THR A 499 22.13 -24.58 -41.70
C THR A 499 22.11 -25.83 -40.82
N LEU A 500 21.24 -26.78 -41.18
CA LEU A 500 21.36 -28.17 -40.77
C LEU A 500 22.66 -28.74 -41.38
N GLY A 501 23.78 -28.43 -40.73
CA GLY A 501 25.05 -29.14 -40.91
C GLY A 501 24.92 -30.60 -40.51
N PRO A 502 25.88 -31.46 -40.90
CA PRO A 502 25.76 -32.90 -40.76
C PRO A 502 25.62 -33.27 -39.28
N HIS A 503 24.51 -33.95 -38.96
CA HIS A 503 24.13 -34.35 -37.61
C HIS A 503 25.23 -35.12 -36.88
N ARG A 504 25.93 -34.46 -35.95
CA ARG A 504 26.49 -35.09 -34.75
C ARG A 504 25.71 -34.60 -33.54
N GLY A 505 24.90 -35.49 -32.97
CA GLY A 505 24.18 -35.28 -31.72
C GLY A 505 22.72 -35.66 -31.81
N ARG A 506 22.31 -36.71 -31.07
CA ARG A 506 20.91 -37.08 -30.85
C ARG A 506 20.20 -35.94 -30.09
N GLY A 507 19.63 -34.98 -30.81
CA GLY A 507 18.85 -33.87 -30.26
C GLY A 507 17.39 -34.02 -30.61
N THR A 508 16.57 -34.42 -29.63
CA THR A 508 15.11 -34.34 -29.68
C THR A 508 14.70 -32.87 -29.83
N ILE A 509 13.75 -32.55 -30.71
CA ILE A 509 13.16 -31.20 -30.81
C ILE A 509 12.57 -30.84 -29.44
N ASP A 510 13.17 -29.87 -28.75
CA ASP A 510 12.83 -29.52 -27.38
C ASP A 510 11.48 -28.77 -27.36
N THR A 511 10.45 -29.47 -26.88
CA THR A 511 9.04 -29.00 -26.84
C THR A 511 8.67 -28.44 -25.47
N ARG A 512 9.66 -28.19 -24.59
CA ARG A 512 9.47 -27.85 -23.17
C ARG A 512 8.95 -26.42 -22.89
N SER A 513 8.91 -25.52 -23.87
CA SER A 513 8.59 -24.10 -23.65
C SER A 513 7.16 -23.67 -23.99
N ARG A 514 6.24 -24.57 -24.32
CA ARG A 514 4.82 -24.22 -24.53
C ARG A 514 3.92 -24.88 -23.48
N THR A 515 2.98 -24.07 -23.01
CA THR A 515 2.00 -24.28 -21.92
C THR A 515 1.72 -25.74 -21.60
N THR A 516 2.27 -26.19 -20.47
CA THR A 516 1.92 -27.45 -19.80
C THR A 516 0.49 -27.36 -19.26
N ARG A 517 -0.31 -28.41 -19.50
CA ARG A 517 -1.70 -28.51 -19.07
C ARG A 517 -1.81 -28.79 -17.55
N PRO A 518 -2.88 -28.34 -16.86
CA PRO A 518 -3.23 -28.81 -15.51
C PRO A 518 -3.71 -30.29 -15.53
N PRO A 519 -3.74 -30.99 -14.38
CA PRO A 519 -3.94 -32.45 -14.34
C PRO A 519 -5.32 -32.90 -14.84
N ALA A 520 -5.33 -34.07 -15.48
CA ALA A 520 -6.43 -34.63 -16.25
C ALA A 520 -7.60 -35.16 -15.39
N ASN A 521 -8.83 -34.83 -15.80
CA ASN A 521 -10.04 -35.63 -15.62
C ASN A 521 -11.08 -35.22 -16.67
N ALA A 522 -10.97 -35.75 -17.89
CA ALA A 522 -12.05 -35.95 -18.85
C ALA A 522 -11.46 -36.51 -20.17
N MET A 523 -11.65 -37.80 -20.42
CA MET A 523 -11.44 -38.40 -21.75
C MET A 523 -12.72 -38.20 -22.56
N PRO A 524 -12.69 -37.67 -23.81
CA PRO A 524 -13.80 -37.81 -24.72
C PRO A 524 -13.70 -39.18 -25.43
N THR A 525 -14.74 -39.99 -25.27
CA THR A 525 -14.98 -41.24 -25.99
C THR A 525 -15.15 -40.98 -27.50
N LEU A 526 -14.40 -41.69 -28.34
CA LEU A 526 -14.69 -41.85 -29.78
C LEU A 526 -15.49 -43.15 -30.01
N PRO A 527 -16.45 -43.18 -30.96
CA PRO A 527 -17.28 -44.37 -31.21
C PRO A 527 -16.69 -45.31 -32.27
N HIS A 528 -17.13 -46.57 -32.17
CA HIS A 528 -17.01 -47.71 -33.11
C HIS A 528 -15.72 -48.55 -33.12
N GLN A 529 -15.79 -49.67 -32.37
CA GLN A 529 -15.10 -50.92 -32.64
C GLN A 529 -15.84 -51.69 -33.75
N VAL A 530 -15.09 -52.25 -34.71
CA VAL A 530 -15.52 -53.36 -35.57
C VAL A 530 -14.66 -54.58 -35.19
N PRO A 531 -15.24 -55.75 -34.88
CA PRO A 531 -14.48 -56.91 -34.41
C PRO A 531 -13.93 -57.74 -35.59
N VAL A 532 -12.68 -58.18 -35.48
CA VAL A 532 -12.14 -59.27 -36.32
C VAL A 532 -12.08 -60.51 -35.44
N ALA A 533 -12.91 -61.51 -35.77
CA ALA A 533 -12.97 -62.80 -35.09
C ALA A 533 -11.81 -63.70 -35.53
N VAL A 534 -11.15 -64.33 -34.55
CA VAL A 534 -10.22 -65.45 -34.75
C VAL A 534 -10.88 -66.70 -34.15
N SER A 535 -11.03 -67.73 -34.98
CA SER A 535 -11.58 -69.04 -34.62
C SER A 535 -10.66 -69.81 -33.65
N PRO A 536 -11.23 -70.67 -32.78
CA PRO A 536 -10.52 -71.88 -32.37
C PRO A 536 -11.32 -73.16 -32.63
N SER A 537 -10.57 -74.23 -32.87
CA SER A 537 -10.99 -75.56 -33.26
C SER A 537 -11.48 -76.45 -32.10
N THR A 538 -12.52 -77.23 -32.41
CA THR A 538 -12.82 -78.63 -32.01
C THR A 538 -12.96 -79.03 -30.53
N GLY A 539 -14.16 -79.54 -30.22
CA GLY A 539 -14.43 -80.51 -29.14
C GLY A 539 -15.93 -80.82 -29.02
N HIS A 540 -16.35 -82.01 -29.47
CA HIS A 540 -17.63 -82.67 -29.17
C HIS A 540 -17.39 -84.19 -29.20
N PRO A 541 -18.25 -85.04 -28.61
CA PRO A 541 -19.53 -84.73 -27.94
C PRO A 541 -19.36 -84.31 -26.48
#